data_AF-A0A101LR19-F1
#
_entry.id   AF-A0A101LR19-F1
#
_cell.length_a   1.000
_cell.length_b   1.000
_cell.length_c   1.000
_cell.angle_alpha   90.00
_cell.angle_beta   90.00
_cell.angle_gamma   90.00
#
_symmetry.space_group_name_H-M   'P 1'
#
loop_
_entity.id
_entity.type
_entity.pdbx_description
1 polymer ?
#
loop_
_entity_poly.entity_id
_entity_poly.type
_entity_poly.pdbx_seq_one_letter_code
_entity_poly.pdbx_strand_id
1 'polypeptide(L)'
;MRYETRAGRKPIAKALVIRALRALQAQGIPATLQTILEREPKLATSTALHALAQLPTEANLQVRSLPGSRGTRQYILATAALHHGIKLDPDTIREGARSENTLLVILAGHAKGER
;
A
#
# COMPACT_ATOMS: atom_id res chain seq x y z
N MET A 1 -15.60 -24.70 -5.53
CA MET A 1 -14.20 -24.50 -5.10
C MET A 1 -14.11 -23.23 -4.26
N ARG A 2 -13.88 -23.36 -2.96
CA ARG A 2 -13.51 -22.21 -2.11
C ARG A 2 -12.00 -22.02 -2.24
N TYR A 3 -11.57 -20.87 -2.75
CA TYR A 3 -10.16 -20.49 -2.75
C TYR A 3 -9.74 -20.19 -1.31
N GLU A 4 -9.41 -21.23 -0.55
CA GLU A 4 -8.66 -21.08 0.70
C GLU A 4 -7.22 -20.66 0.36
N THR A 5 -7.01 -19.35 0.22
CA THR A 5 -5.67 -18.76 0.18
C THR A 5 -5.05 -18.85 1.57
N ARG A 6 -4.35 -19.96 1.82
CA ARG A 6 -3.54 -20.20 3.04
C ARG A 6 -2.30 -19.29 3.16
N ALA A 7 -2.15 -18.28 2.30
CA ALA A 7 -1.14 -17.23 2.43
C ALA A 7 -1.79 -15.91 2.91
N GLY A 8 -1.85 -15.72 4.24
CA GLY A 8 -1.90 -14.40 4.87
C GLY A 8 -3.26 -13.68 4.89
N ARG A 9 -4.06 -14.00 5.91
CA ARG A 9 -5.32 -13.35 6.30
C ARG A 9 -5.26 -11.80 6.17
N LYS A 10 -6.18 -11.24 5.37
CA LYS A 10 -6.55 -9.82 5.14
C LYS A 10 -5.97 -9.14 3.88
N PRO A 11 -6.25 -9.63 2.67
CA PRO A 11 -5.96 -8.91 1.41
C PRO A 11 -6.65 -7.53 1.36
N ILE A 12 -7.79 -7.39 2.03
CA ILE A 12 -8.55 -6.13 2.11
C ILE A 12 -7.75 -5.05 2.83
N ALA A 13 -7.08 -5.38 3.95
CA ALA A 13 -6.29 -4.40 4.69
C ALA A 13 -5.14 -3.83 3.84
N LYS A 14 -4.44 -4.72 3.12
CA LYS A 14 -3.39 -4.33 2.17
C LYS A 14 -3.95 -3.44 1.07
N ALA A 15 -5.12 -3.79 0.53
CA ALA A 15 -5.77 -2.99 -0.49
C ALA A 15 -6.23 -1.61 -0.01
N LEU A 16 -6.73 -1.50 1.23
CA LEU A 16 -7.06 -0.21 1.86
C LEU A 16 -5.81 0.65 2.02
N VAL A 17 -4.69 0.06 2.46
CA VAL A 17 -3.40 0.76 2.55
C VAL A 17 -2.96 1.24 1.15
N ILE A 18 -2.98 0.40 0.13
CA ILE A 18 -2.62 0.80 -1.25
C ILE A 18 -3.53 1.92 -1.78
N ARG A 19 -4.84 1.85 -1.52
CA ARG A 19 -5.79 2.91 -1.88
C ARG A 19 -5.42 4.24 -1.21
N ALA A 20 -5.13 4.22 0.08
CA ALA A 20 -4.69 5.40 0.82
C ALA A 20 -3.38 5.95 0.26
N LEU A 21 -2.37 5.10 0.06
CA LEU A 21 -1.07 5.48 -0.48
C LEU A 21 -1.17 6.15 -1.86
N ARG A 22 -1.93 5.55 -2.78
CA ARG A 22 -2.13 6.08 -4.13
C ARG A 22 -2.71 7.49 -4.08
N ALA A 23 -3.69 7.69 -3.21
CA ALA A 23 -4.36 8.97 -3.11
C ALA A 23 -3.52 10.03 -2.39
N LEU A 24 -2.75 9.66 -1.36
CA LEU A 24 -1.80 10.56 -0.69
C LEU A 24 -0.70 11.01 -1.66
N GLN A 25 -0.15 10.08 -2.45
CA GLN A 25 0.89 10.40 -3.44
C GLN A 25 0.35 11.26 -4.58
N ALA A 26 -0.87 11.03 -5.06
CA ALA A 26 -1.53 11.88 -6.04
C ALA A 26 -1.75 13.32 -5.51
N GLN A 27 -1.91 13.48 -4.20
CA GLN A 27 -2.06 14.77 -3.52
C GLN A 27 -0.71 15.40 -3.11
N GLY A 28 0.42 14.72 -3.35
CA GLY A 28 1.75 15.16 -2.90
C GLY A 28 1.95 15.11 -1.38
N ILE A 29 1.04 14.46 -0.65
CA ILE A 29 1.10 14.34 0.81
C ILE A 29 2.06 13.20 1.19
N PRO A 30 3.00 13.40 2.14
CA PRO A 30 3.85 12.34 2.61
C PRO A 30 3.06 11.17 3.22
N ALA A 31 3.12 10.02 2.57
CA ALA A 31 2.49 8.80 3.04
C ALA A 31 3.22 8.20 4.26
N THR A 32 2.75 8.55 5.45
CA THR A 32 3.16 8.01 6.75
C THR A 32 2.06 7.13 7.34
N LEU A 33 2.37 6.32 8.36
CA LEU A 33 1.36 5.52 9.07
C LEU A 33 0.18 6.39 9.53
N GLN A 34 0.45 7.56 10.10
CA GLN A 34 -0.59 8.46 10.60
C GLN A 34 -1.51 8.92 9.47
N THR A 35 -0.96 9.45 8.38
CA THR A 35 -1.75 9.92 7.24
C THR A 35 -2.55 8.81 6.55
N ILE A 36 -2.07 7.56 6.62
CA ILE A 36 -2.80 6.38 6.11
C ILE A 36 -4.03 6.11 7.00
N LEU A 37 -3.87 6.14 8.32
CA LEU A 37 -4.94 5.89 9.28
C LEU A 37 -5.99 7.01 9.28
N GLU A 38 -5.57 8.26 9.12
CA GLU A 38 -6.49 9.41 8.96
C GLU A 38 -7.40 9.23 7.74
N ARG A 39 -6.87 8.65 6.67
CA ARG A 39 -7.60 8.43 5.42
C ARG A 39 -8.46 7.16 5.43
N GLU A 40 -8.07 6.18 6.23
CA GLU A 40 -8.76 4.90 6.40
C GLU A 40 -9.12 4.68 7.88
N PRO A 41 -10.08 5.44 8.44
CA PRO A 41 -10.36 5.42 9.89
C PRO A 41 -10.90 4.08 10.40
N LYS A 42 -11.40 3.22 9.49
CA LYS A 42 -11.84 1.85 9.80
C LYS A 42 -10.68 0.85 9.90
N LEU A 43 -9.46 1.25 9.51
CA LEU A 43 -8.27 0.41 9.54
C LEU A 43 -7.58 0.52 10.89
N ALA A 44 -7.53 -0.58 11.65
CA ALA A 44 -6.82 -0.60 12.93
C ALA A 44 -5.29 -0.45 12.72
N THR A 45 -4.62 0.30 13.61
CA THR A 45 -3.17 0.55 13.57
C THR A 45 -2.34 -0.72 13.44
N SER A 46 -2.63 -1.76 14.24
CA SER A 46 -1.93 -3.04 14.20
C SER A 46 -2.07 -3.74 12.84
N THR A 47 -3.25 -3.61 12.22
CA THR A 47 -3.52 -4.20 10.90
C THR A 47 -2.84 -3.41 9.79
N ALA A 48 -2.80 -2.07 9.88
CA ALA A 48 -2.04 -1.22 8.97
C ALA A 48 -0.54 -1.54 9.03
N LEU A 49 0.03 -1.63 10.23
CA LEU A 49 1.44 -1.99 10.43
C LEU A 49 1.78 -3.36 9.85
N HIS A 50 0.94 -4.36 10.08
CA HIS A 50 1.15 -5.70 9.52
C HIS A 50 1.08 -5.68 7.98
N ALA A 51 0.14 -4.94 7.39
CA ALA A 51 0.09 -4.77 5.93
C ALA A 51 1.34 -4.06 5.39
N LEU A 52 1.76 -2.97 6.03
CA LEU A 52 2.96 -2.20 5.65
C LEU A 52 4.26 -2.99 5.80
N ALA A 53 4.30 -3.99 6.67
CA ALA A 53 5.45 -4.90 6.79
C ALA A 53 5.54 -5.91 5.64
N GLN A 54 4.43 -6.25 4.98
CA GLN A 54 4.38 -7.27 3.92
C GLN A 54 4.42 -6.67 2.51
N LEU A 55 3.88 -5.47 2.33
CA LEU A 55 3.83 -4.78 1.02
C LEU A 55 5.18 -4.51 0.36
N PRO A 56 6.32 -4.35 1.06
CA PRO A 56 7.62 -4.26 0.41
C PRO A 56 7.96 -5.48 -0.44
N THR A 57 7.68 -6.68 0.08
CA THR A 57 7.96 -7.94 -0.62
C THR A 57 6.88 -8.27 -1.66
N GLU A 58 5.62 -7.90 -1.42
CA GLU A 58 4.50 -8.31 -2.28
C GLU A 58 4.17 -7.32 -3.41
N ALA A 59 4.46 -6.03 -3.21
CA ALA A 59 4.08 -4.95 -4.12
C ALA A 59 5.22 -3.97 -4.40
N ASN A 60 6.46 -4.35 -4.09
CA ASN A 60 7.65 -3.53 -4.27
C ASN A 60 7.54 -2.14 -3.59
N LEU A 61 6.81 -2.09 -2.46
CA LEU A 61 6.63 -0.86 -1.70
C LEU A 61 7.97 -0.39 -1.14
N GLN A 62 8.35 0.83 -1.47
CA GLN A 62 9.58 1.45 -0.99
C GLN A 62 9.34 2.09 0.37
N VAL A 63 10.31 1.91 1.28
CA VAL A 63 10.25 2.48 2.62
C VAL A 63 11.51 3.30 2.86
N ARG A 64 11.34 4.56 3.27
CA ARG A 64 12.46 5.43 3.63
C ARG A 64 12.12 6.28 4.85
N SER A 65 13.13 6.91 5.44
CA SER A 65 12.91 7.96 6.43
C SER A 65 12.36 9.21 5.76
N LEU A 66 11.36 9.82 6.37
CA LEU A 66 10.81 11.09 5.92
C LEU A 66 11.85 12.20 6.14
N PRO A 67 12.25 12.97 5.10
CA PRO A 67 13.20 14.06 5.27
C PRO A 67 12.72 15.07 6.32
N GLY A 68 13.62 15.50 7.21
CA GLY A 68 13.30 16.46 8.26
C GLY A 68 12.59 15.87 9.49
N SER A 69 12.27 14.58 9.52
CA SER A 69 11.73 13.91 10.71
C SER A 69 12.68 12.83 11.25
N ARG A 70 12.82 12.76 12.57
CA ARG A 70 13.55 11.66 13.24
C ARG A 70 12.63 10.46 13.42
N GLY A 71 12.91 9.38 12.69
CA GLY A 71 12.26 8.08 12.90
C GLY A 71 10.91 7.88 12.21
N THR A 72 10.35 8.89 11.53
CA THR A 72 9.13 8.71 10.74
C THR A 72 9.45 8.01 9.41
N ARG A 73 8.74 6.91 9.13
CA ARG A 73 8.83 6.22 7.84
C ARG A 73 7.82 6.79 6.85
N GLN A 74 8.30 7.04 5.63
CA GLN A 74 7.51 7.32 4.45
C GLN A 74 7.42 6.06 3.58
N TYR A 75 6.22 5.74 3.12
CA TYR A 75 5.90 4.58 2.29
C TYR A 75 5.56 5.05 0.88
N ILE A 76 6.26 4.50 -0.11
CA ILE A 76 6.21 4.97 -1.49
C ILE A 76 5.87 3.78 -2.41
N LEU A 77 4.86 3.97 -3.26
CA LEU A 77 4.48 2.94 -4.23
C LEU A 77 5.58 2.81 -5.29
N ALA A 78 5.80 1.61 -5.80
CA ALA A 78 6.77 1.38 -6.87
C ALA A 78 6.47 2.27 -8.09
N THR A 79 5.19 2.46 -8.40
CA THR A 79 4.69 3.34 -9.46
C THR A 79 4.99 4.82 -9.24
N ALA A 80 5.22 5.26 -8.00
CA ALA A 80 5.57 6.63 -7.65
C ALA A 80 7.06 6.83 -7.34
N ALA A 81 7.86 5.77 -7.38
CA ALA A 81 9.27 5.78 -6.96
C ALA A 81 10.09 6.87 -7.66
N LEU A 82 9.91 7.04 -8.98
CA LEU A 82 10.62 8.03 -9.78
C LEU A 82 10.35 9.47 -9.31
N HIS A 83 9.10 9.80 -8.98
CA HIS A 83 8.72 11.12 -8.46
C HIS A 83 9.37 11.44 -7.11
N HIS A 84 9.76 10.40 -6.37
CA HIS A 84 10.46 10.53 -5.09
C HIS A 84 11.99 10.40 -5.23
N GLY A 85 12.53 10.36 -6.44
CA GLY A 85 13.96 10.22 -6.72
C GLY A 85 14.51 8.81 -6.51
N ILE A 86 13.65 7.81 -6.38
CA ILE A 86 14.03 6.41 -6.20
C ILE A 86 14.09 5.76 -7.58
N LYS A 87 15.27 5.26 -7.95
CA LYS A 87 15.47 4.53 -9.21
C LYS A 87 15.17 3.05 -8.97
N LEU A 88 14.09 2.56 -9.55
CA LEU A 88 13.76 1.15 -9.64
C LEU A 88 13.93 0.71 -11.09
N ASP A 89 14.27 -0.57 -11.30
CA ASP A 89 14.27 -1.13 -12.64
C ASP A 89 12.82 -1.22 -13.19
N PRO A 90 12.64 -1.21 -14.52
CA PRO A 90 11.31 -1.21 -15.13
C PRO A 90 10.46 -2.42 -14.76
N ASP A 91 11.07 -3.58 -14.49
CA ASP A 91 10.33 -4.81 -14.18
C ASP A 91 9.76 -4.75 -12.76
N THR A 92 10.53 -4.26 -11.79
CA THR A 92 10.07 -3.97 -10.42
C THR A 92 8.88 -3.01 -10.41
N ILE A 93 8.91 -1.97 -11.27
CA ILE A 93 7.79 -1.03 -11.40
C ILE A 93 6.55 -1.72 -11.97
N ARG A 94 6.70 -2.54 -13.01
CA ARG A 94 5.59 -3.29 -13.62
C ARG A 94 4.98 -4.31 -12.66
N GLU A 95 5.82 -5.04 -11.93
CA GLU A 95 5.39 -6.00 -10.90
C GLU A 95 4.65 -5.30 -9.77
N GLY A 96 5.20 -4.18 -9.26
CA GLY A 96 4.53 -3.36 -8.25
C GLY A 96 3.18 -2.85 -8.73
N ALA A 97 3.11 -2.30 -9.96
CA ALA A 97 1.85 -1.85 -10.56
C ALA A 97 0.82 -2.98 -10.70
N ARG A 98 1.26 -4.19 -11.07
CA ARG A 98 0.38 -5.37 -11.17
C ARG A 98 -0.16 -5.75 -9.79
N SER A 99 0.69 -5.85 -8.78
CA SER A 99 0.27 -6.17 -7.40
C SER A 99 -0.68 -5.11 -6.83
N GLU A 100 -0.37 -3.83 -7.02
CA GLU A 100 -1.26 -2.72 -6.65
C GLU A 100 -2.64 -2.88 -7.29
N ASN A 101 -2.68 -3.13 -8.60
CA ASN A 101 -3.93 -3.26 -9.34
C ASN A 101 -4.74 -4.48 -8.87
N THR A 102 -4.08 -5.63 -8.68
CA THR A 102 -4.73 -6.83 -8.12
C THR A 102 -5.39 -6.54 -6.77
N LEU A 103 -4.70 -5.85 -5.87
CA LEU A 103 -5.25 -5.51 -4.55
C LEU A 103 -6.47 -4.58 -4.66
N LEU A 104 -6.43 -3.59 -5.55
CA LEU A 104 -7.56 -2.68 -5.77
C LEU A 104 -8.76 -3.37 -6.42
N VAL A 105 -8.53 -4.33 -7.31
CA VAL A 105 -9.59 -5.17 -7.89
C VAL A 105 -10.26 -6.02 -6.80
N ILE A 106 -9.48 -6.63 -5.90
CA ILE A 106 -10.02 -7.39 -4.75
C ILE A 106 -10.89 -6.48 -3.87
N LEU A 107 -10.45 -5.26 -3.59
CA LEU A 107 -11.21 -4.29 -2.81
C LEU A 107 -12.52 -3.89 -3.49
N ALA A 108 -12.50 -3.65 -4.80
CA ALA A 108 -13.69 -3.33 -5.57
C ALA A 108 -14.69 -4.51 -5.62
N GLY A 109 -14.19 -5.73 -5.72
CA GLY A 109 -15.01 -6.96 -5.66
C GLY A 109 -15.68 -7.13 -4.30
N HIS A 110 -14.96 -6.87 -3.21
CA HIS A 110 -15.51 -6.90 -1.86
C HIS A 110 -16.64 -5.87 -1.67
N ALA A 111 -16.41 -4.62 -2.09
CA ALA A 111 -17.42 -3.56 -1.97
C ALA A 111 -18.70 -3.83 -2.77
N LYS A 112 -18.62 -4.63 -3.85
CA LYS A 112 -19.79 -5.05 -4.63
C LYS A 112 -20.56 -6.21 -4.00
N GLY A 113 -19.90 -7.08 -3.22
CA GLY A 113 -20.54 -8.20 -2.53
C GLY A 113 -21.18 -7.84 -1.18
N GLU A 114 -20.89 -6.64 -0.65
CA GLU A 114 -21.52 -6.08 0.56
C GLU A 114 -22.78 -5.24 0.25
N ARG A 115 -23.24 -5.20 -1.01
CA ARG A 115 -24.51 -4.59 -1.43
C ARG A 115 -25.56 -5.66 -1.68
#